data_AF-A0A9D3MBB5-F1
#
_entry.id   AF-A0A9D3MBB5-F1
#
_cell.length_a   1.000
_cell.length_b   1.000
_cell.length_c   1.000
_cell.angle_alpha   90.00
_cell.angle_beta   90.00
_cell.angle_gamma   90.00
#
_symmetry.space_group_name_H-M   'P 1'
#
loop_
_entity.id
_entity.type
_entity.pdbx_description
1 polymer ?
#
loop_
_entity_poly.entity_id
_entity_poly.type
_entity_poly.pdbx_seq_one_letter_code
_entity_poly.pdbx_strand_id
1 'polypeptide(L)'
;MSSLGRTVGVLRAGVQLLRRGPQKMVVRKAGGGPHIEAQYRQFPQLTKNQHFQAELLSGAMWFWILWHFWHDPDAVFGHFPWPDASKWTDEELGIPPLGEGEEEGEDDDDE
;
A
#
# COMPACT_ATOMS: atom_id res chain seq x y z
N MET A 1 40.62 21.69 51.76
CA MET A 1 39.93 21.63 50.45
C MET A 1 39.46 20.20 50.20
N SER A 2 38.34 19.74 50.79
CA SER A 2 37.94 18.31 50.68
C SER A 2 36.44 18.03 50.70
N SER A 3 35.60 18.92 50.17
CA SER A 3 34.13 18.70 50.10
C SER A 3 33.58 18.41 48.69
N LEU A 4 34.39 18.58 47.64
CA LEU A 4 33.93 18.48 46.24
C LEU A 4 33.83 17.04 45.68
N GLY A 5 34.49 16.05 46.31
CA GLY A 5 34.52 14.68 45.78
C GLY A 5 33.27 13.83 46.07
N ARG A 6 32.55 14.14 47.17
CA ARG A 6 31.39 13.34 47.59
C ARG A 6 30.09 13.69 46.86
N THR A 7 29.96 14.92 46.38
CA THR A 7 28.77 15.39 45.64
C THR A 7 28.73 14.83 44.21
N VAL A 8 29.88 14.65 43.56
CA VAL A 8 29.98 14.07 42.20
C VAL A 8 29.55 12.60 42.18
N GLY A 9 29.88 11.83 43.21
CA GLY A 9 29.47 10.42 43.31
C GLY A 9 27.96 10.24 43.46
N VAL A 10 27.31 11.08 44.28
CA VAL A 10 25.85 11.06 44.48
C VAL A 10 25.11 11.53 43.23
N LEU A 11 25.63 12.54 42.53
CA LEU A 11 25.07 12.98 41.25
C LEU A 11 25.18 11.90 40.17
N ARG A 12 26.30 11.18 40.09
CA ARG A 12 26.48 10.10 39.10
C ARG A 12 25.57 8.90 39.38
N ALA A 13 25.39 8.51 40.65
CA ALA A 13 24.48 7.45 41.04
C ALA A 13 23.00 7.85 40.81
N GLY A 14 22.64 9.10 41.09
CA GLY A 14 21.31 9.65 40.81
C GLY A 14 20.98 9.68 39.32
N VAL A 15 21.93 10.07 38.47
CA VAL A 15 21.79 10.05 37.01
C VAL A 15 21.67 8.61 36.47
N GLN A 16 22.40 7.65 37.05
CA GLN A 16 22.29 6.24 36.66
C GLN A 16 20.92 5.64 36.99
N LEU A 17 20.31 6.03 38.13
CA LEU A 17 18.95 5.61 38.49
C LEU A 17 17.89 6.27 37.60
N LEU A 18 18.07 7.54 37.24
CA LEU A 18 17.17 8.23 36.30
C LEU A 18 17.25 7.65 34.87
N ARG A 19 18.45 7.20 34.46
CA ARG A 19 18.67 6.57 33.14
C ARG A 19 18.20 5.12 33.07
N ARG A 20 18.12 4.43 34.22
CA ARG A 20 17.47 3.11 34.33
C ARG A 20 15.97 3.32 34.48
N GLY A 21 15.31 3.65 33.36
CA GLY A 21 13.84 3.67 33.28
C GLY A 21 13.25 2.35 33.80
N PRO A 22 11.97 2.35 34.23
CA PRO A 22 11.35 1.24 34.93
C PRO A 22 11.56 -0.05 34.14
N GLN A 23 12.42 -0.93 34.68
CA GLN A 23 12.65 -2.24 34.10
C GLN A 23 11.34 -2.99 34.25
N LYS A 24 10.56 -3.08 33.17
CA LYS A 24 9.36 -3.91 33.11
C LYS A 24 9.84 -5.34 33.34
N MET A 25 9.66 -5.82 34.57
CA MET A 25 9.93 -7.21 34.91
C MET A 25 8.97 -8.05 34.07
N VAL A 26 9.52 -8.71 33.05
CA VAL A 26 8.76 -9.63 32.20
C VAL A 26 8.47 -10.86 33.04
N VAL A 27 7.36 -10.82 33.77
CA VAL A 27 6.84 -11.97 34.51
C VAL A 27 6.41 -12.99 33.46
N ARG A 28 7.24 -14.03 33.28
CA ARG A 28 6.90 -15.18 32.44
C ARG A 28 5.83 -15.99 33.16
N LYS A 29 4.56 -15.77 32.82
CA LYS A 29 3.45 -16.63 33.26
C LYS A 29 3.54 -17.97 32.51
N ALA A 30 4.30 -18.92 33.06
CA ALA A 30 4.63 -20.19 32.42
C ALA A 30 3.63 -21.34 32.67
N GLY A 31 2.44 -21.07 33.20
CA GLY A 31 1.39 -22.08 33.33
C GLY A 31 0.05 -21.41 33.59
N GLY A 32 -0.92 -21.56 32.67
CA GLY A 32 -2.28 -21.06 32.85
C GLY A 32 -2.46 -19.54 32.67
N GLY A 33 -1.72 -18.90 31.75
CA GLY A 33 -1.98 -17.50 31.36
C GLY A 33 -3.31 -17.33 30.59
N PRO A 34 -3.76 -16.09 30.29
CA PRO A 34 -5.09 -15.79 29.74
C PRO A 34 -5.25 -16.31 28.31
N HIS A 35 -5.44 -17.62 28.18
CA HIS A 35 -5.75 -18.30 26.95
C HIS A 35 -7.24 -18.18 26.68
N ILE A 36 -7.61 -17.96 25.42
CA ILE A 36 -9.01 -18.00 24.99
C ILE A 36 -9.51 -19.42 25.28
N GLU A 37 -10.48 -19.53 26.19
CA GLU A 37 -11.05 -20.83 26.57
C GLU A 37 -11.82 -21.43 25.39
N ALA A 38 -11.70 -22.75 25.20
CA ALA A 38 -12.46 -23.45 24.19
C ALA A 38 -13.94 -23.50 24.60
N GLN A 39 -14.80 -22.82 23.84
CA GLN A 39 -16.24 -22.83 24.05
C GLN A 39 -16.95 -23.72 23.02
N TYR A 40 -17.97 -24.46 23.47
CA TYR A 40 -18.73 -25.38 22.61
C TYR A 40 -20.06 -24.76 22.19
N ARG A 41 -20.33 -24.74 20.87
CA ARG A 41 -21.56 -24.19 20.24
C ARG A 41 -21.86 -22.72 20.60
N GLN A 42 -20.86 -21.98 21.04
CA GLN A 42 -20.95 -20.57 21.38
C GLN A 42 -19.88 -19.78 20.62
N PHE A 43 -20.08 -18.48 20.46
CA PHE A 43 -19.07 -17.61 19.87
C PHE A 43 -17.80 -17.60 20.74
N PRO A 44 -16.60 -17.67 20.12
CA PRO A 44 -15.35 -17.67 20.86
C PRO A 44 -15.09 -16.31 21.52
N GLN A 45 -14.37 -16.32 22.64
CA GLN A 45 -13.95 -15.09 23.30
C GLN A 45 -12.87 -14.39 22.47
N LEU A 46 -13.20 -13.21 21.95
CA LEU A 46 -12.24 -12.34 21.26
C LEU A 46 -11.63 -11.35 22.26
N THR A 47 -10.31 -11.17 22.19
CA THR A 47 -9.66 -10.12 22.99
C THR A 47 -9.91 -8.75 22.35
N LYS A 48 -10.16 -7.73 23.17
CA LYS A 48 -10.40 -6.35 22.68
C LYS A 48 -9.23 -5.82 21.85
N ASN A 49 -8.00 -6.21 22.19
CA ASN A 49 -6.80 -5.82 21.46
C ASN A 49 -6.75 -6.43 20.05
N GLN A 50 -7.17 -7.69 19.89
CA GLN A 50 -7.24 -8.32 18.57
C GLN A 50 -8.27 -7.62 17.67
N HIS A 51 -9.44 -7.30 18.21
CA HIS A 51 -10.47 -6.57 17.47
C HIS A 51 -9.96 -5.20 17.00
N PHE A 52 -9.38 -4.43 17.93
CA PHE A 52 -8.83 -3.11 17.62
C PHE A 52 -7.70 -3.18 16.58
N GLN A 53 -6.80 -4.16 16.67
CA GLN A 53 -5.74 -4.34 15.67
C GLN A 53 -6.30 -4.72 14.31
N ALA A 54 -7.32 -5.58 14.25
CA ALA A 54 -7.97 -5.94 13.00
C ALA A 54 -8.67 -4.73 12.35
N GLU A 55 -9.37 -3.92 13.14
CA GLU A 55 -9.99 -2.67 12.67
C GLU A 55 -8.96 -1.66 12.19
N LEU A 56 -7.85 -1.50 12.92
CA LEU A 56 -6.77 -0.60 12.55
C LEU A 56 -6.12 -1.02 11.22
N LEU A 57 -5.86 -2.31 11.03
CA LEU A 57 -5.29 -2.83 9.79
C LEU A 57 -6.27 -2.71 8.62
N SER A 58 -7.56 -3.01 8.84
CA SER A 58 -8.60 -2.84 7.84
C SER A 58 -8.74 -1.37 7.43
N GLY A 59 -8.74 -0.45 8.40
CA GLY A 59 -8.77 0.98 8.16
C GLY A 59 -7.52 1.48 7.43
N ALA A 60 -6.33 1.00 7.80
CA ALA A 60 -5.07 1.34 7.13
C ALA A 60 -5.05 0.85 5.67
N MET A 61 -5.57 -0.35 5.41
CA MET A 61 -5.69 -0.89 4.05
C MET A 61 -6.61 -0.01 3.18
N TRP A 62 -7.81 0.30 3.67
CA TRP A 62 -8.75 1.15 2.92
C TRP A 62 -8.26 2.59 2.77
N PHE A 63 -7.66 3.16 3.82
CA PHE A 63 -7.00 4.45 3.74
C PHE A 63 -5.93 4.45 2.66
N TRP A 64 -5.09 3.40 2.60
CA TRP A 64 -4.05 3.30 1.58
C TRP A 64 -4.62 3.23 0.16
N ILE A 65 -5.67 2.44 -0.06
CA ILE A 65 -6.33 2.34 -1.38
C ILE A 65 -6.88 3.70 -1.82
N LEU A 66 -7.62 4.39 -0.95
CA LEU A 66 -8.22 5.68 -1.28
C LEU A 66 -7.16 6.78 -1.44
N TRP A 67 -6.15 6.77 -0.59
CA TRP A 67 -5.01 7.68 -0.69
C TRP A 67 -4.28 7.49 -2.02
N HIS A 68 -3.97 6.25 -2.39
CA HIS A 68 -3.24 5.95 -3.61
C HIS A 68 -4.07 6.22 -4.86
N PHE A 69 -5.38 5.94 -4.82
CA PHE A 69 -6.30 6.29 -5.90
C PHE A 69 -6.41 7.80 -6.14
N TRP A 70 -6.30 8.62 -5.08
CA TRP A 70 -6.28 10.08 -5.21
C TRP A 70 -4.93 10.60 -5.72
N HIS A 71 -3.82 10.03 -5.24
CA HIS A 71 -2.48 10.50 -5.57
C HIS A 71 -1.97 10.04 -6.95
N ASP A 72 -2.25 8.80 -7.35
CA ASP A 72 -1.82 8.20 -8.61
C ASP A 72 -3.02 7.56 -9.36
N PRO A 73 -4.01 8.35 -9.80
CA PRO A 73 -5.18 7.83 -10.51
C PRO A 73 -4.80 7.20 -11.87
N ASP A 74 -3.70 7.66 -12.47
CA ASP A 74 -3.26 7.25 -13.81
C ASP A 74 -2.92 5.76 -13.89
N ALA A 75 -2.49 5.14 -12.78
CA ALA A 75 -2.22 3.70 -12.74
C ALA A 75 -3.51 2.86 -12.87
N VAL A 76 -4.68 3.43 -12.52
CA VAL A 76 -5.98 2.76 -12.58
C VAL A 76 -6.74 3.14 -13.85
N PHE A 77 -6.71 4.42 -14.25
CA PHE A 77 -7.42 4.91 -15.43
C PHE A 77 -6.63 4.78 -16.74
N GLY A 78 -5.32 4.50 -16.65
CA GLY A 78 -4.41 4.41 -17.78
C GLY A 78 -3.65 5.72 -17.97
N HIS A 79 -2.32 5.61 -18.10
CA HIS A 79 -1.43 6.75 -18.29
C HIS A 79 -1.59 7.45 -19.65
N PHE A 80 -2.11 6.74 -20.65
CA PHE A 80 -2.21 7.24 -22.02
C PHE A 80 -3.66 7.18 -22.52
N PRO A 81 -4.13 8.24 -23.20
CA PRO A 81 -5.44 8.22 -23.83
C PRO A 81 -5.45 7.14 -24.91
N TRP A 82 -6.54 6.37 -24.97
CA TRP A 82 -6.71 5.36 -26.01
C TRP A 82 -6.84 6.04 -27.38
N PRO A 83 -6.02 5.69 -28.39
CA PRO A 83 -6.10 6.30 -29.71
C PRO A 83 -7.40 5.91 -30.41
N ASP A 84 -8.06 6.88 -31.02
CA ASP A 84 -9.24 6.68 -31.85
C ASP A 84 -8.79 6.26 -33.25
N ALA A 85 -8.92 4.97 -33.56
CA ALA A 85 -8.47 4.36 -34.82
C ALA A 85 -9.15 4.96 -36.06
N SER A 86 -10.32 5.61 -35.90
CA SER A 86 -11.06 6.24 -37.01
C SER A 86 -10.48 7.58 -37.47
N LYS A 87 -9.54 8.16 -36.70
CA LYS A 87 -8.87 9.42 -37.04
C LYS A 87 -7.55 9.23 -37.77
N TRP A 88 -7.09 7.98 -37.94
CA TRP A 88 -5.90 7.69 -38.73
C TRP A 88 -6.22 7.96 -40.19
N THR A 89 -5.39 8.77 -40.84
CA THR A 89 -5.58 9.12 -42.25
C THR A 89 -5.18 7.95 -43.12
N ASP A 90 -5.88 7.78 -44.24
CA ASP A 90 -5.61 6.70 -45.20
C ASP A 90 -4.16 6.74 -45.75
N GLU A 91 -3.53 7.94 -45.74
CA GLU A 91 -2.11 8.14 -46.04
C GLU A 91 -1.16 7.49 -45.03
N GLU A 92 -1.47 7.53 -43.73
CA GLU A 92 -0.69 6.86 -42.67
C GLU A 92 -0.94 5.35 -42.63
N LEU A 93 -2.14 4.93 -43.05
CA LEU A 93 -2.54 3.52 -43.10
C LEU A 93 -2.16 2.83 -44.42
N GLY A 94 -1.64 3.58 -45.39
CA GLY A 94 -1.20 3.07 -46.70
C GLY A 94 -2.35 2.53 -47.54
N ILE A 95 -3.57 3.03 -47.33
CA ILE A 95 -4.75 2.63 -48.10
C ILE A 95 -4.76 3.47 -49.37
N PRO A 96 -4.56 2.87 -50.56
CA PRO A 96 -4.61 3.61 -51.81
C PRO A 96 -6.03 4.16 -52.03
N PRO A 97 -6.17 5.37 -52.61
CA PRO A 97 -7.47 5.90 -52.99
C PRO A 97 -8.10 4.96 -54.04
N LEU A 98 -9.36 4.57 -53.81
CA LEU A 98 -10.15 3.79 -54.76
C LEU A 98 -10.47 4.67 -55.98
N GLY A 99 -9.54 4.74 -56.93
CA GLY A 99 -9.71 5.57 -58.14
C GLY A 99 -8.54 5.53 -59.13
N GLU A 100 -7.38 4.97 -58.78
CA GLU A 100 -6.21 4.89 -59.68
C GLU A 100 -5.99 3.51 -60.32
N GLY A 101 -6.90 2.55 -60.10
CA GLY A 101 -6.78 1.18 -60.62
C GLY A 101 -7.80 0.76 -61.67
N GLU A 102 -8.70 1.64 -62.11
CA GLU A 102 -9.78 1.30 -63.05
C GLU A 102 -9.70 2.02 -64.42
N GLU A 103 -8.60 2.72 -64.75
CA GLU A 103 -8.44 3.38 -66.06
C GLU A 103 -7.45 2.71 -67.02
N GLU A 104 -6.90 1.53 -66.72
CA GLU A 104 -6.04 0.79 -67.67
C GLU A 104 -6.58 -0.63 -67.89
N GLY A 105 -7.58 -0.74 -68.78
CA GLY A 105 -8.11 -2.04 -69.20
C GLY A 105 -9.43 -1.98 -69.98
N GLU A 106 -9.62 -0.98 -70.84
CA GLU A 106 -10.60 -1.09 -71.93
C GLU A 106 -9.83 -0.82 -73.23
N ASP A 107 -8.92 -1.77 -73.51
CA ASP A 107 -8.32 -1.96 -74.82
C ASP A 107 -9.46 -2.26 -75.82
N ASP A 108 -9.53 -1.42 -76.84
CA ASP A 108 -9.73 -1.78 -78.24
C ASP A 108 -10.30 -3.19 -78.51
N ASP A 109 -11.63 -3.36 -78.52
CA ASP A 109 -12.28 -4.47 -79.23
C ASP A 109 -13.67 -4.04 -79.77
N ASP A 110 -13.82 -4.20 -81.09
CA ASP A 110 -15.06 -4.35 -81.88
C ASP A 110 -15.96 -3.12 -82.21
N GLU A 111 -15.77 -2.51 -83.39
CA GLU A 111 -16.51 -2.77 -84.67
C GLU A 111 -16.42 -1.58 -85.67
#